data_AF-A0A948N148-F1
#
_entry.id   AF-A0A948N148-F1
#
_cell.length_a   1.000
_cell.length_b   1.000
_cell.length_c   1.000
_cell.angle_alpha   90.00
_cell.angle_beta   90.00
_cell.angle_gamma   90.00
#
_symmetry.space_group_name_H-M   'P 1'
#
loop_
_entity.id
_entity.type
_entity.pdbx_description
1 polymer ?
#
loop_
_entity_poly.entity_id
_entity_poly.type
_entity_poly.pdbx_seq_one_letter_code
_entity_poly.pdbx_strand_id
1 'polypeptide(L)'
;MTLLFDIAPHIPPVSPNTAGAEVYARFQDEADTLAIAVVDDDGRPVGLLERNAFLVLMAAQHGYALWARRPVSHLMKRDPVVIDGDVTLEEFVGSVLAERPSELLHGFIVTCAGRYAGVGTTLALLQASAAATASHAETMSRLAWEASEALQTKGRFLAVMSHEIRTPLNGVLAVAEILKRKSAQPDLSPFIDTILESGGALLRLLNDALDLSRAEAAGLGLDEAPLPVAKILEDTGLWTAQAELKGLEVRVTYDGPADLWVLADAVRLRQVLNNLVGNALKFTSQGQVEVRLSASMDGDYVRLAGEIADTGPGIPHDRLEAVFAPFQQTDEGMRQGGAGLGLAVCRQIVERMNGTIAARPRDGGAVLTFDIPLHRLPAPAAEAPVQTAVESTGQAVHVLIVDDNATNRMVAQTLCEMFGCSSEAVDNGEDAVAAVTTGRFDLVLMDIKMPGIDGVEATRRIRSGGGPASQAPILALTANADPSDAAFYRLCGMNGVVEKPIKPERLLAAMSAVLQVDRGVAEACAA
;
A
#
# COMPACT_ATOMS: atom_id res chain seq x y z
N MET A 1 11.84 36.06 -1.76
CA MET A 1 10.69 36.88 -2.19
C MET A 1 11.23 37.86 -3.21
N THR A 2 10.63 37.92 -4.39
CA THR A 2 11.08 38.79 -5.49
C THR A 2 10.36 40.13 -5.37
N LEU A 3 11.12 41.22 -5.26
CA LEU A 3 10.60 42.58 -5.22
C LEU A 3 10.43 43.12 -6.63
N LEU A 4 9.60 44.15 -6.80
CA LEU A 4 9.45 44.79 -8.11
C LEU A 4 10.75 45.47 -8.58
N PHE A 5 11.61 45.91 -7.68
CA PHE A 5 12.96 46.38 -8.03
C PHE A 5 13.80 45.33 -8.77
N ASP A 6 13.57 44.03 -8.51
CA ASP A 6 14.37 42.95 -9.10
C ASP A 6 14.01 42.68 -10.57
N ILE A 7 12.84 43.15 -11.01
CA ILE A 7 12.27 42.82 -12.34
C ILE A 7 11.98 44.05 -13.21
N ALA A 8 12.16 45.25 -12.67
CA ALA A 8 11.94 46.52 -13.36
C ALA A 8 13.27 47.26 -13.58
N PRO A 9 13.96 47.04 -14.72
CA PRO A 9 15.22 47.72 -14.98
C PRO A 9 15.06 49.24 -15.03
N HIS A 10 16.10 49.95 -14.57
CA HIS A 10 16.18 51.40 -14.71
C HIS A 10 16.49 51.77 -16.17
N ILE A 11 15.45 51.99 -16.95
CA ILE A 11 15.56 52.54 -18.32
C ILE A 11 15.57 54.07 -18.22
N PRO A 12 16.52 54.81 -18.81
CA PRO A 12 16.51 56.28 -18.74
C PRO A 12 15.16 56.84 -19.20
N PRO A 13 14.47 57.68 -18.40
CA PRO A 13 13.17 58.22 -18.78
C PRO A 13 13.31 59.34 -19.82
N VAL A 14 12.19 59.79 -20.38
CA VAL A 14 12.14 60.97 -21.27
C VAL A 14 11.26 62.07 -20.68
N SER A 15 11.52 63.32 -21.07
CA SER A 15 10.70 64.46 -20.67
C SER A 15 9.38 64.47 -21.47
N PRO A 16 8.26 64.98 -20.92
CA PRO A 16 7.01 65.19 -21.66
C PRO A 16 7.19 66.03 -22.94
N ASN A 17 8.22 66.86 -22.98
CA ASN A 17 8.55 67.76 -24.09
C ASN A 17 9.47 67.12 -25.15
N THR A 18 9.99 65.91 -24.90
CA THR A 18 10.82 65.17 -25.86
C THR A 18 10.06 64.97 -27.17
N ALA A 19 10.73 65.17 -28.31
CA ALA A 19 10.11 65.06 -29.63
C ALA A 19 9.86 63.59 -30.00
N GLY A 20 8.73 63.30 -30.65
CA GLY A 20 8.41 61.94 -31.09
C GLY A 20 9.49 61.28 -31.97
N ALA A 21 10.23 62.04 -32.78
CA ALA A 21 11.34 61.53 -33.58
C ALA A 21 12.49 60.97 -32.74
N GLU A 22 12.76 61.57 -31.59
CA GLU A 22 13.84 61.17 -30.68
C GLU A 22 13.50 59.85 -29.99
N VAL A 23 12.27 59.72 -29.50
CA VAL A 23 11.76 58.44 -28.95
C VAL A 23 11.69 57.36 -30.03
N TYR A 24 11.32 57.72 -31.25
CA TYR A 24 11.29 56.76 -32.37
C TYR A 24 12.69 56.23 -32.70
N ALA A 25 13.70 57.09 -32.79
CA ALA A 25 15.09 56.68 -32.98
C ALA A 25 15.54 55.77 -31.83
N ARG A 26 15.22 56.13 -30.59
CA ARG A 26 15.56 55.34 -29.42
C ARG A 26 14.96 53.93 -29.42
N PHE A 27 13.69 53.77 -29.76
CA PHE A 27 13.09 52.44 -29.90
C PHE A 27 13.69 51.63 -31.06
N GLN A 28 14.17 52.27 -32.12
CA GLN A 28 14.86 51.59 -33.22
C GLN A 28 16.26 51.11 -32.80
N ASP A 29 17.00 51.93 -32.05
CA ASP A 29 18.36 51.64 -31.61
C ASP A 29 18.40 50.64 -30.43
N GLU A 30 17.42 50.71 -29.53
CA GLU A 30 17.31 49.86 -28.35
C GLU A 30 16.22 48.78 -28.55
N ALA A 31 16.56 47.66 -29.20
CA ALA A 31 15.60 46.60 -29.55
C ALA A 31 14.89 45.96 -28.33
N ASP A 32 15.57 45.91 -27.18
CA ASP A 32 15.06 45.28 -25.96
C ASP A 32 14.25 46.25 -25.07
N THR A 33 14.25 47.55 -25.39
CA THR A 33 13.45 48.55 -24.67
C THR A 33 11.99 48.44 -25.11
N LEU A 34 11.17 47.76 -24.29
CA LEU A 34 9.75 47.52 -24.55
C LEU A 34 8.84 48.68 -24.09
N ALA A 35 9.29 49.45 -23.10
CA ALA A 35 8.57 50.61 -22.62
C ALA A 35 9.53 51.64 -22.02
N ILE A 36 9.15 52.92 -22.10
CA ILE A 36 9.93 54.06 -21.57
C ILE A 36 8.99 54.92 -20.73
N ALA A 37 9.40 55.22 -19.49
CA ALA A 37 8.68 56.15 -18.64
C ALA A 37 8.85 57.60 -19.11
N VAL A 38 7.78 58.37 -19.02
CA VAL A 38 7.79 59.82 -19.18
C VAL A 38 7.74 60.44 -17.79
N VAL A 39 8.72 61.28 -17.50
CA VAL A 39 8.98 61.81 -16.15
C VAL A 39 9.09 63.33 -16.20
N ASP A 40 8.46 64.01 -15.24
CA ASP A 40 8.56 65.47 -15.11
C ASP A 40 9.93 65.94 -14.59
N ASP A 41 10.11 67.26 -14.49
CA ASP A 41 11.38 67.86 -14.04
C ASP A 41 11.74 67.51 -12.58
N ASP A 42 10.75 67.08 -11.78
CA ASP A 42 10.93 66.65 -10.38
C ASP A 42 11.27 65.16 -10.24
N GLY A 43 11.29 64.41 -11.35
CA GLY A 43 11.56 62.98 -11.36
C GLY A 43 10.32 62.12 -11.12
N ARG A 44 9.10 62.68 -11.22
CA ARG A 44 7.84 61.95 -11.02
C ARG A 44 7.29 61.39 -12.33
N PRO A 45 6.82 60.13 -12.35
CA PRO A 45 6.18 59.56 -13.52
C PRO A 45 4.89 60.29 -13.88
N VAL A 46 4.76 60.69 -15.16
CA VAL A 46 3.56 61.35 -15.71
C VAL A 46 2.98 60.64 -16.92
N GLY A 47 3.66 59.60 -17.43
CA GLY A 47 3.13 58.74 -18.46
C GLY A 47 4.08 57.61 -18.85
N LEU A 48 3.62 56.75 -19.75
CA LEU A 48 4.38 55.62 -20.28
C LEU A 48 4.27 55.54 -21.80
N LEU A 49 5.38 55.26 -22.47
CA LEU A 49 5.42 54.99 -23.91
C LEU A 49 5.71 53.50 -24.09
N GLU A 50 4.76 52.76 -24.63
CA GLU A 50 4.94 51.36 -25.00
C GLU A 50 5.44 51.26 -26.44
N ARG A 51 6.51 50.47 -26.65
CA ARG A 51 7.19 50.31 -27.95
C ARG A 51 6.20 49.99 -29.07
N ASN A 52 5.40 48.94 -28.90
CA ASN A 52 4.49 48.47 -29.96
C ASN A 52 3.43 49.52 -30.31
N ALA A 53 2.76 50.09 -29.31
CA ALA A 53 1.75 51.11 -29.53
C ALA A 53 2.35 52.36 -30.22
N PHE A 54 3.53 52.77 -29.78
CA PHE A 54 4.24 53.92 -30.34
C PHE A 54 4.71 53.70 -31.79
N LEU A 55 5.33 52.55 -32.07
CA LEU A 55 5.81 52.24 -33.42
C LEU A 55 4.66 52.05 -34.42
N VAL A 56 3.56 51.43 -34.01
CA VAL A 56 2.34 51.30 -34.84
C VAL A 56 1.78 52.70 -35.16
N LEU A 57 1.73 53.59 -34.18
CA LEU A 57 1.26 54.96 -34.38
C LEU A 57 2.17 55.75 -35.35
N MET A 58 3.49 55.56 -35.26
CA MET A 58 4.47 56.20 -36.15
C MET A 58 4.42 55.62 -37.57
N ALA A 59 4.13 54.33 -37.72
CA ALA A 59 4.03 53.62 -38.99
C ALA A 59 2.69 53.80 -39.71
N ALA A 60 1.66 54.34 -39.03
CA ALA A 60 0.37 54.65 -39.65
C ALA A 60 0.52 55.60 -40.84
N GLN A 61 -0.48 55.65 -41.73
CA GLN A 61 -0.44 56.52 -42.91
C GLN A 61 -0.26 57.99 -42.49
N HIS A 62 0.87 58.60 -42.89
CA HIS A 62 1.34 59.93 -42.45
C HIS A 62 1.69 60.07 -40.95
N GLY A 63 1.74 58.98 -40.19
CA GLY A 63 2.00 58.95 -38.74
C GLY A 63 3.31 59.64 -38.37
N TYR A 64 4.41 59.26 -39.00
CA TYR A 64 5.71 59.90 -38.74
C TYR A 64 5.67 61.42 -38.97
N ALA A 65 5.09 61.89 -40.08
CA ALA A 65 4.98 63.32 -40.38
C ALA A 65 4.13 64.09 -39.35
N LEU A 66 3.11 63.44 -38.80
CA LEU A 66 2.21 64.03 -37.80
C LEU A 66 2.83 64.09 -36.40
N TRP A 67 3.60 63.06 -36.02
CA TRP A 67 4.00 62.84 -34.63
C TRP A 67 5.49 63.10 -34.36
N ALA A 68 6.36 63.06 -35.37
CA ALA A 68 7.81 63.22 -35.20
C ALA A 68 8.23 64.52 -34.49
N ARG A 69 7.55 65.64 -34.77
CA ARG A 69 7.84 66.95 -34.16
C ARG A 69 7.00 67.26 -32.93
N ARG A 70 6.03 66.40 -32.58
CA ARG A 70 5.15 66.65 -31.45
C ARG A 70 5.81 66.18 -30.15
N PRO A 71 5.55 66.88 -29.03
CA PRO A 71 5.93 66.40 -27.71
C PRO A 71 5.29 65.04 -27.39
N VAL A 72 6.05 64.17 -26.74
CA VAL A 72 5.59 62.82 -26.34
C VAL A 72 4.45 62.84 -25.33
N SER A 73 4.19 63.97 -24.67
CA SER A 73 2.97 64.20 -23.86
C SER A 73 1.64 64.03 -24.63
N HIS A 74 1.68 64.08 -25.96
CA HIS A 74 0.55 63.78 -26.85
C HIS A 74 0.48 62.31 -27.28
N LEU A 75 1.53 61.54 -27.00
CA LEU A 75 1.77 60.17 -27.50
C LEU A 75 1.74 59.13 -26.38
N MET A 76 2.07 59.55 -25.16
CA MET A 76 2.16 58.68 -23.98
C MET A 76 0.79 58.25 -23.47
N LYS A 77 0.76 57.07 -22.85
CA LYS A 77 -0.31 56.65 -21.95
C LYS A 77 -0.24 57.51 -20.69
N ARG A 78 -1.30 58.25 -20.40
CA ARG A 78 -1.36 59.23 -19.28
C ARG A 78 -1.70 58.62 -17.93
N ASP A 79 -2.19 57.39 -17.92
CA ASP A 79 -2.60 56.67 -16.73
C ASP A 79 -1.95 55.27 -16.72
N PRO A 80 -0.61 55.20 -16.60
CA PRO A 80 0.08 53.93 -16.42
C PRO A 80 -0.09 53.42 -14.98
N VAL A 81 0.08 52.12 -14.78
CA VAL A 81 0.22 51.57 -13.43
C VAL A 81 1.54 52.07 -12.84
N VAL A 82 1.48 52.73 -11.69
CA VAL A 82 2.64 53.22 -10.94
C VAL A 82 2.60 52.59 -9.56
N ILE A 83 3.69 51.94 -9.15
CA ILE A 83 3.78 51.24 -7.87
C ILE A 83 5.17 51.42 -7.24
N ASP A 84 5.25 51.33 -5.91
CA ASP A 84 6.53 51.33 -5.21
C ASP A 84 7.28 50.01 -5.43
N GLY A 85 8.61 50.08 -5.52
CA GLY A 85 9.46 48.95 -5.87
C GLY A 85 9.69 47.96 -4.73
N ASP A 86 9.38 48.35 -3.50
CA ASP A 86 9.46 47.52 -2.29
C ASP A 86 8.28 46.54 -2.15
N VAL A 87 7.27 46.65 -3.03
CA VAL A 87 6.16 45.70 -3.13
C VAL A 87 6.64 44.37 -3.73
N THR A 88 6.09 43.28 -3.24
CA THR A 88 6.41 41.94 -3.77
C THR A 88 5.67 41.70 -5.10
N LEU A 89 6.25 40.83 -5.94
CA LEU A 89 5.62 40.41 -7.19
C LEU A 89 4.20 39.85 -6.99
N GLU A 90 3.97 39.07 -5.93
CA GLU A 90 2.66 38.47 -5.64
C GLU A 90 1.61 39.51 -5.25
N GLU A 91 1.97 40.45 -4.38
CA GLU A 91 1.08 41.54 -3.97
C GLU A 91 0.72 42.45 -5.15
N PHE A 92 1.70 42.73 -6.02
CA PHE A 92 1.47 43.49 -7.23
C PHE A 92 0.52 42.79 -8.19
N VAL A 93 0.78 41.52 -8.52
CA VAL A 93 -0.08 40.76 -9.44
C VAL A 93 -1.49 40.63 -8.86
N GLY A 94 -1.62 40.34 -7.56
CA GLY A 94 -2.90 40.24 -6.87
C GLY A 94 -3.71 41.54 -6.90
N SER A 95 -3.08 42.69 -6.58
CA SER A 95 -3.74 44.00 -6.58
C SER A 95 -4.15 44.46 -7.97
N VAL A 96 -3.27 44.33 -8.97
CA VAL A 96 -3.57 44.76 -10.34
C VAL A 96 -4.60 43.84 -11.01
N LEU A 97 -4.57 42.52 -10.77
CA LEU A 97 -5.62 41.61 -11.25
C LEU A 97 -7.01 41.98 -10.71
N ALA A 98 -7.08 42.40 -9.44
CA ALA A 98 -8.33 42.75 -8.79
C ALA A 98 -8.92 44.06 -9.31
N GLU A 99 -8.08 45.07 -9.55
CA GLU A 99 -8.54 46.42 -9.90
C GLU A 99 -8.57 46.67 -11.41
N ARG A 100 -7.54 46.23 -12.15
CA ARG A 100 -7.32 46.57 -13.56
C ARG A 100 -6.62 45.43 -14.33
N PRO A 101 -7.27 44.27 -14.55
CA PRO A 101 -6.63 43.08 -15.10
C PRO A 101 -6.05 43.26 -16.52
N SER A 102 -6.64 44.14 -17.33
CA SER A 102 -6.11 44.47 -18.67
C SER A 102 -4.78 45.22 -18.63
N GLU A 103 -4.43 45.85 -17.51
CA GLU A 103 -3.19 46.61 -17.34
C GLU A 103 -1.95 45.72 -17.18
N LEU A 104 -2.11 44.44 -16.82
CA LEU A 104 -1.00 43.49 -16.71
C LEU A 104 -0.39 43.14 -18.08
N LEU A 105 -1.13 43.38 -19.17
CA LEU A 105 -0.65 43.22 -20.54
C LEU A 105 0.18 44.43 -21.03
N HIS A 106 0.26 45.47 -20.20
CA HIS A 106 0.95 46.72 -20.48
C HIS A 106 2.19 46.87 -19.58
N GLY A 107 3.05 47.83 -19.90
CA GLY A 107 4.16 48.18 -19.01
C GLY A 107 3.67 48.91 -17.75
N PHE A 108 4.45 48.81 -16.67
CA PHE A 108 4.20 49.51 -15.42
C PHE A 108 5.45 50.25 -14.96
N ILE A 109 5.27 51.29 -14.16
CA ILE A 109 6.36 52.12 -13.65
C ILE A 109 6.61 51.78 -12.19
N VAL A 110 7.87 51.48 -11.88
CA VAL A 110 8.33 51.28 -10.52
C VAL A 110 8.93 52.58 -10.00
N THR A 111 8.55 52.93 -8.78
CA THR A 111 9.01 54.12 -8.08
C THR A 111 9.74 53.78 -6.80
N CYS A 112 10.51 54.73 -6.28
CA CYS A 112 11.06 54.70 -4.94
C CYS A 112 10.76 56.06 -4.30
N ALA A 113 9.96 56.08 -3.22
CA ALA A 113 9.50 57.32 -2.58
C ALA A 113 8.85 58.31 -3.57
N GLY A 114 8.05 57.79 -4.51
CA GLY A 114 7.32 58.58 -5.52
C GLY A 114 8.17 59.14 -6.68
N ARG A 115 9.47 58.81 -6.74
CA ARG A 115 10.35 59.13 -7.88
C ARG A 115 10.54 57.92 -8.77
N TYR A 116 10.71 58.15 -10.06
CA TYR A 116 10.98 57.10 -11.04
C TYR A 116 12.21 56.26 -10.65
N ALA A 117 12.05 54.93 -10.65
CA ALA A 117 13.12 53.99 -10.36
C ALA A 117 13.31 52.92 -11.46
N GLY A 118 12.26 52.59 -12.21
CA GLY A 118 12.38 51.66 -13.33
C GLY A 118 11.06 51.42 -14.06
N VAL A 119 11.11 50.64 -15.13
CA VAL A 119 9.93 50.20 -15.87
C VAL A 119 9.89 48.68 -15.89
N GLY A 120 8.76 48.12 -15.46
CA GLY A 120 8.48 46.69 -15.57
C GLY A 120 7.59 46.38 -16.77
N THR A 121 7.64 45.14 -17.22
CA THR A 121 6.88 44.67 -18.39
C THR A 121 6.21 43.34 -18.09
N THR A 122 5.16 43.01 -18.84
CA THR A 122 4.49 41.70 -18.76
C THR A 122 5.48 40.55 -18.96
N LEU A 123 6.46 40.70 -19.85
CA LEU A 123 7.48 39.69 -20.10
C LEU A 123 8.32 39.42 -18.85
N ALA A 124 8.77 40.48 -18.17
CA ALA A 124 9.55 40.37 -16.94
C ALA A 124 8.74 39.71 -15.80
N LEU A 125 7.45 40.05 -15.68
CA LEU A 125 6.53 39.39 -14.72
C LEU A 125 6.42 37.88 -14.99
N LEU A 126 6.19 37.50 -16.25
CA LEU A 126 6.06 36.09 -16.65
C LEU A 126 7.34 35.30 -16.43
N GLN A 127 8.50 35.89 -16.75
CA GLN A 127 9.81 35.24 -16.53
C GLN A 127 10.09 35.03 -15.04
N ALA A 128 9.83 36.04 -14.21
CA ALA A 128 10.02 35.94 -12.77
C ALA A 128 9.05 34.93 -12.13
N SER A 129 7.79 34.91 -12.56
CA SER A 129 6.80 33.93 -12.11
C SER A 129 7.17 32.50 -12.53
N ALA A 130 7.58 32.31 -13.79
CA ALA A 130 8.03 31.01 -14.29
C ALA A 130 9.26 30.50 -13.54
N ALA A 131 10.26 31.35 -13.32
CA ALA A 131 11.46 30.99 -12.55
C ALA A 131 11.11 30.61 -11.09
N ALA A 132 10.21 31.37 -10.45
CA ALA A 132 9.74 31.05 -9.12
C ALA A 132 9.04 29.69 -9.08
N THR A 133 8.10 29.41 -10.01
CA THR A 133 7.40 28.12 -10.07
C THR A 133 8.34 26.94 -10.33
N ALA A 134 9.34 27.11 -11.22
CA ALA A 134 10.33 26.07 -11.49
C ALA A 134 11.17 25.74 -10.25
N SER A 135 11.66 26.77 -9.54
CA SER A 135 12.45 26.58 -8.32
C SER A 135 11.65 25.91 -7.20
N HIS A 136 10.36 26.25 -7.07
CA HIS A 136 9.46 25.57 -6.13
C HIS A 136 9.25 24.09 -6.51
N ALA A 137 9.03 23.79 -7.80
CA ALA A 137 8.85 22.42 -8.28
C ALA A 137 10.10 21.55 -8.05
N GLU A 138 11.30 22.08 -8.30
CA GLU A 138 12.58 21.41 -8.02
C GLU A 138 12.75 21.13 -6.52
N THR A 139 12.49 22.13 -5.68
CA THR A 139 12.59 21.99 -4.22
C THR A 139 11.60 20.93 -3.70
N MET A 140 10.37 20.95 -4.20
CA MET A 140 9.34 19.97 -3.85
C MET A 140 9.73 18.55 -4.26
N SER A 141 10.28 18.40 -5.47
CA SER A 141 10.72 17.09 -5.99
C SER A 141 11.88 16.51 -5.17
N ARG A 142 12.84 17.36 -4.78
CA ARG A 142 13.96 16.96 -3.92
C ARG A 142 13.48 16.51 -2.54
N LEU A 143 12.63 17.30 -1.88
CA LEU A 143 12.08 16.95 -0.57
C LEU A 143 11.26 15.65 -0.62
N ALA A 144 10.46 15.45 -1.67
CA ALA A 144 9.71 14.22 -1.87
C ALA A 144 10.61 12.99 -2.06
N TRP A 145 11.70 13.15 -2.81
CA TRP A 145 12.68 12.08 -3.01
C TRP A 145 13.42 11.71 -1.72
N GLU A 146 13.92 12.70 -0.98
CA GLU A 146 14.58 12.49 0.32
C GLU A 146 13.66 11.81 1.33
N ALA A 147 12.39 12.22 1.40
CA ALA A 147 11.39 11.60 2.25
C ALA A 147 11.12 10.12 1.87
N SER A 148 11.03 9.84 0.56
CA SER A 148 10.80 8.48 0.05
C SER A 148 11.99 7.55 0.35
N GLU A 149 13.22 8.03 0.13
CA GLU A 149 14.44 7.27 0.41
C GLU A 149 14.58 6.93 1.90
N ALA A 150 14.27 7.89 2.78
CA ALA A 150 14.25 7.67 4.22
C ALA A 150 13.23 6.60 4.64
N LEU A 151 12.02 6.63 4.06
CA LEU A 151 10.97 5.64 4.30
C LEU A 151 11.37 4.25 3.82
N GLN A 152 11.96 4.13 2.63
CA GLN A 152 12.45 2.85 2.12
C GLN A 152 13.57 2.26 2.99
N THR A 153 14.50 3.10 3.44
CA THR A 153 15.59 2.68 4.32
C THR A 153 15.07 2.16 5.66
N LYS A 154 14.09 2.87 6.26
CA LYS A 154 13.37 2.44 7.47
C LYS A 154 12.67 1.10 7.25
N GLY A 155 11.98 0.92 6.12
CA GLY A 155 11.30 -0.33 5.77
C GLY A 155 12.24 -1.51 5.60
N ARG A 156 13.38 -1.31 4.93
CA ARG A 156 14.41 -2.34 4.76
C ARG A 156 15.03 -2.75 6.09
N PHE A 157 15.34 -1.78 6.96
CA PHE A 157 15.85 -2.06 8.30
C PHE A 157 14.88 -2.92 9.11
N LEU A 158 13.60 -2.55 9.15
CA LEU A 158 12.58 -3.30 9.85
C LEU A 158 12.42 -4.72 9.29
N ALA A 159 12.45 -4.88 7.96
CA ALA A 159 12.38 -6.19 7.30
C ALA A 159 13.50 -7.14 7.75
N VAL A 160 14.74 -6.67 7.75
CA VAL A 160 15.89 -7.46 8.21
C VAL A 160 15.76 -7.79 9.70
N MET A 161 15.48 -6.79 10.54
CA MET A 161 15.31 -7.00 11.99
C MET A 161 14.19 -7.99 12.31
N SER A 162 13.09 -7.95 11.57
CA SER A 162 11.99 -8.90 11.73
C SER A 162 12.42 -10.33 11.42
N HIS A 163 13.19 -10.53 10.35
CA HIS A 163 13.73 -11.86 10.02
C HIS A 163 14.70 -12.37 11.11
N GLU A 164 15.58 -11.51 11.60
CA GLU A 164 16.56 -11.80 12.65
C GLU A 164 15.89 -12.07 14.02
N ILE A 165 14.74 -11.46 14.31
CA ILE A 165 13.97 -11.70 15.53
C ILE A 165 13.09 -12.95 15.41
N ARG A 166 12.49 -13.18 14.23
CA ARG A 166 11.57 -14.31 13.99
C ARG A 166 12.27 -15.66 14.12
N THR A 167 13.49 -15.78 13.60
CA THR A 167 14.25 -17.03 13.59
C THR A 167 14.51 -17.60 14.99
N PRO A 168 15.12 -16.87 15.95
CA PRO A 168 15.31 -17.37 17.30
C PRO A 168 13.98 -17.55 18.06
N LEU A 169 12.99 -16.69 17.82
CA LEU A 169 11.70 -16.76 18.49
C LEU A 169 10.89 -18.01 18.08
N ASN A 170 10.90 -18.37 16.80
CA ASN A 170 10.32 -19.62 16.32
C ASN A 170 11.01 -20.84 16.96
N GLY A 171 12.33 -20.75 17.21
CA GLY A 171 13.07 -21.77 17.96
C GLY A 171 12.58 -21.91 19.40
N VAL A 172 12.39 -20.81 20.12
CA VAL A 172 11.85 -20.82 21.50
C VAL A 172 10.44 -21.38 21.55
N LEU A 173 9.58 -20.97 20.61
CA LEU A 173 8.21 -21.46 20.51
C LEU A 173 8.16 -22.97 20.21
N ALA A 174 8.99 -23.46 19.29
CA ALA A 174 9.08 -24.88 18.98
C ALA A 174 9.48 -25.70 20.22
N VAL A 175 10.46 -25.22 21.00
CA VAL A 175 10.88 -25.88 22.25
C VAL A 175 9.75 -25.85 23.29
N ALA A 176 9.03 -24.74 23.42
CA ALA A 176 7.87 -24.64 24.32
C ALA A 176 6.74 -25.59 23.91
N GLU A 177 6.45 -25.71 22.62
CA GLU A 177 5.45 -26.64 22.06
C GLU A 177 5.83 -28.10 22.38
N ILE A 178 7.12 -28.45 22.24
CA ILE A 178 7.65 -29.78 22.58
C ILE A 178 7.53 -30.04 24.08
N LEU A 179 7.89 -29.06 24.92
CA LEU A 179 7.73 -29.17 26.37
C LEU A 179 6.28 -29.39 26.77
N LYS A 180 5.33 -28.68 26.11
CA LYS A 180 3.90 -28.86 26.35
C LYS A 180 3.44 -30.29 26.06
N ARG A 181 3.90 -30.86 24.94
CA ARG A 181 3.53 -32.22 24.53
C ARG A 181 4.21 -33.32 25.34
N LYS A 182 5.45 -33.11 25.79
CA LYS A 182 6.25 -34.12 26.52
C LYS A 182 6.11 -34.02 28.05
N SER A 183 5.65 -32.90 28.58
CA SER A 183 5.54 -32.72 30.03
C SER A 183 4.35 -33.51 30.59
N ALA A 184 4.64 -34.47 31.47
CA ALA A 184 3.64 -35.13 32.30
C ALA A 184 3.34 -34.37 33.60
N GLN A 185 3.91 -33.17 33.78
CA GLN A 185 3.73 -32.33 34.97
C GLN A 185 2.67 -31.26 34.71
N PRO A 186 1.45 -31.38 35.29
CA PRO A 186 0.36 -30.42 35.08
C PRO A 186 0.72 -29.00 35.53
N ASP A 187 1.56 -28.89 36.57
CA ASP A 187 1.98 -27.63 37.18
C ASP A 187 2.81 -26.74 36.23
N LEU A 188 3.44 -27.33 35.21
CA LEU A 188 4.24 -26.59 34.22
C LEU A 188 3.43 -26.09 33.02
N SER A 189 2.22 -26.63 32.79
CA SER A 189 1.38 -26.23 31.64
C SER A 189 1.11 -24.72 31.59
N PRO A 190 0.71 -24.05 32.70
CA PRO A 190 0.42 -22.61 32.66
C PRO A 190 1.63 -21.76 32.23
N PHE A 191 2.84 -22.16 32.63
CA PHE A 191 4.06 -21.46 32.26
C PHE A 191 4.40 -21.65 30.76
N ILE A 192 4.20 -22.86 30.25
CA ILE A 192 4.43 -23.18 28.84
C ILE A 192 3.39 -22.47 27.96
N ASP A 193 2.12 -22.46 28.38
CA ASP A 193 1.04 -21.73 27.73
C ASP A 193 1.36 -20.23 27.66
N THR A 194 1.85 -19.67 28.75
CA THR A 194 2.29 -18.26 28.79
C THR A 194 3.42 -17.98 27.79
N ILE A 195 4.40 -18.87 27.64
CA ILE A 195 5.50 -18.72 26.67
C ILE A 195 4.97 -18.76 25.24
N LEU A 196 4.10 -19.73 24.92
CA LEU A 196 3.52 -19.87 23.59
C LEU A 196 2.65 -18.67 23.22
N GLU A 197 1.80 -18.22 24.14
CA GLU A 197 0.92 -17.06 23.94
C GLU A 197 1.72 -15.77 23.78
N SER A 198 2.75 -15.56 24.62
CA SER A 198 3.62 -14.38 24.57
C SER A 198 4.46 -14.34 23.29
N GLY A 199 5.06 -15.47 22.88
CA GLY A 199 5.86 -15.53 21.66
C GLY A 199 5.00 -15.39 20.40
N GLY A 200 3.80 -15.99 20.38
CA GLY A 200 2.83 -15.81 19.31
C GLY A 200 2.32 -14.36 19.23
N ALA A 201 2.11 -13.69 20.36
CA ALA A 201 1.81 -12.26 20.39
C ALA A 201 2.96 -11.43 19.80
N LEU A 202 4.22 -11.69 20.20
CA LEU A 202 5.37 -10.95 19.71
C LEU A 202 5.56 -11.10 18.19
N LEU A 203 5.35 -12.30 17.64
CA LEU A 203 5.39 -12.53 16.18
C LEU A 203 4.32 -11.74 15.43
N ARG A 204 3.09 -11.68 15.97
CA ARG A 204 2.03 -10.85 15.40
C ARG A 204 2.42 -9.38 15.39
N LEU A 205 2.93 -8.86 16.52
CA LEU A 205 3.39 -7.47 16.60
C LEU A 205 4.50 -7.14 15.62
N LEU A 206 5.45 -8.05 15.47
CA LEU A 206 6.55 -7.91 14.53
C LEU A 206 6.05 -7.85 13.08
N ASN A 207 5.09 -8.70 12.72
CA ASN A 207 4.46 -8.69 11.41
C ASN A 207 3.61 -7.44 11.18
N ASP A 208 2.82 -7.02 12.17
CA ASP A 208 2.01 -5.79 12.09
C ASP A 208 2.89 -4.55 11.91
N ALA A 209 4.04 -4.48 12.59
CA ALA A 209 5.00 -3.40 12.44
C ALA A 209 5.65 -3.38 11.04
N LEU A 210 5.93 -4.57 10.47
CA LEU A 210 6.39 -4.68 9.09
C LEU A 210 5.34 -4.24 8.09
N ASP A 211 4.11 -4.71 8.23
CA ASP A 211 3.00 -4.37 7.34
C ASP A 211 2.76 -2.85 7.39
N LEU A 212 2.78 -2.24 8.59
CA LEU A 212 2.71 -0.79 8.78
C LEU A 212 3.81 -0.05 8.01
N SER A 213 5.07 -0.50 8.17
CA SER A 213 6.20 0.13 7.51
C SER A 213 6.18 -0.04 5.99
N ARG A 214 5.67 -1.17 5.47
CA ARG A 214 5.54 -1.40 4.03
C ARG A 214 4.44 -0.53 3.44
N ALA A 215 3.33 -0.37 4.14
CA ALA A 215 2.24 0.50 3.73
C ALA A 215 2.67 1.98 3.69
N GLU A 216 3.42 2.47 4.69
CA GLU A 216 4.02 3.82 4.70
C GLU A 216 4.93 4.07 3.48
N ALA A 217 5.71 3.06 3.08
CA ALA A 217 6.61 3.12 1.92
C ALA A 217 5.92 2.85 0.56
N ALA A 218 4.59 2.90 0.55
CA ALA A 218 3.73 2.57 -0.57
C ALA A 218 3.82 1.14 -1.16
N GLY A 219 4.46 0.20 -0.47
CA GLY A 219 4.84 -1.13 -0.98
C GLY A 219 4.03 -2.32 -0.44
N LEU A 220 2.85 -2.11 0.16
CA LEU A 220 1.96 -3.23 0.53
C LEU A 220 1.24 -3.73 -0.72
N GLY A 221 1.75 -4.79 -1.34
CA GLY A 221 1.11 -5.47 -2.47
C GLY A 221 -0.14 -6.23 -2.02
N LEU A 222 -1.20 -6.16 -2.82
CA LEU A 222 -2.40 -6.97 -2.67
C LEU A 222 -2.29 -8.17 -3.61
N ASP A 223 -2.49 -9.37 -3.09
CA ASP A 223 -2.56 -10.59 -3.90
C ASP A 223 -4.02 -10.85 -4.28
N GLU A 224 -4.47 -10.16 -5.30
CA GLU A 224 -5.86 -10.19 -5.73
C GLU A 224 -6.20 -11.47 -6.51
N ALA A 225 -7.18 -12.22 -6.01
CA ALA A 225 -7.67 -13.44 -6.64
C ALA A 225 -9.21 -13.47 -6.69
N PRO A 226 -9.81 -14.28 -7.57
CA PRO A 226 -11.25 -14.52 -7.56
C PRO A 226 -11.72 -15.09 -6.22
N LEU A 227 -12.62 -14.37 -5.54
CA LEU A 227 -13.11 -14.70 -4.21
C LEU A 227 -14.65 -14.69 -4.22
N PRO A 228 -15.33 -15.80 -3.84
CA PRO A 228 -16.74 -15.75 -3.54
C PRO A 228 -16.93 -14.96 -2.24
N VAL A 229 -17.77 -13.93 -2.26
CA VAL A 229 -17.94 -13.02 -1.11
C VAL A 229 -18.42 -13.76 0.13
N ALA A 230 -19.30 -14.75 -0.03
CA ALA A 230 -19.80 -15.58 1.07
C ALA A 230 -18.66 -16.33 1.83
N LYS A 231 -17.55 -16.67 1.17
CA LYS A 231 -16.41 -17.37 1.78
C LYS A 231 -15.58 -16.50 2.73
N ILE A 232 -15.80 -15.18 2.72
CA ILE A 232 -15.12 -14.28 3.65
C ILE A 232 -15.49 -14.62 5.11
N LEU A 233 -16.69 -15.17 5.33
CA LEU A 233 -17.22 -15.52 6.65
C LEU A 233 -17.25 -17.04 6.94
N GLU A 234 -16.61 -17.92 6.14
CA GLU A 234 -16.70 -19.39 6.36
C GLU A 234 -15.96 -19.86 7.64
N ASP A 235 -14.87 -19.20 8.05
CA ASP A 235 -14.00 -19.63 9.17
C ASP A 235 -14.22 -18.83 10.48
N THR A 236 -15.47 -18.67 10.93
CA THR A 236 -15.78 -17.89 12.15
C THR A 236 -15.57 -18.65 13.47
N GLY A 237 -15.18 -19.92 13.43
CA GLY A 237 -15.13 -20.80 14.60
C GLY A 237 -14.23 -20.29 15.73
N LEU A 238 -13.14 -19.59 15.40
CA LEU A 238 -12.26 -18.96 16.39
C LEU A 238 -13.00 -17.87 17.19
N TRP A 239 -13.84 -17.07 16.52
CA TRP A 239 -14.59 -16.00 17.17
C TRP A 239 -15.63 -16.58 18.13
N THR A 240 -16.32 -17.65 17.71
CA THR A 240 -17.28 -18.37 18.55
C THR A 240 -16.61 -18.95 19.79
N ALA A 241 -15.48 -19.64 19.64
CA ALA A 241 -14.75 -20.21 20.77
C ALA A 241 -14.27 -19.14 21.77
N GLN A 242 -13.76 -18.01 21.27
CA GLN A 242 -13.34 -16.88 22.12
C GLN A 242 -14.52 -16.25 22.88
N ALA A 243 -15.68 -16.14 22.24
CA ALA A 243 -16.88 -15.62 22.86
C ALA A 243 -17.41 -16.56 23.95
N GLU A 244 -17.45 -17.86 23.69
CA GLU A 244 -17.86 -18.89 24.66
C GLU A 244 -17.00 -18.87 25.92
N LEU A 245 -15.67 -18.75 25.77
CA LEU A 245 -14.75 -18.63 26.90
C LEU A 245 -15.03 -17.41 27.80
N LYS A 246 -15.60 -16.34 27.23
CA LYS A 246 -15.98 -15.12 27.94
C LYS A 246 -17.47 -15.04 28.30
N GLY A 247 -18.28 -16.01 27.89
CA GLY A 247 -19.74 -15.98 28.05
C GLY A 247 -20.44 -14.88 27.24
N LEU A 248 -19.90 -14.53 26.06
CA LEU A 248 -20.47 -13.56 25.13
C LEU A 248 -21.29 -14.24 24.02
N GLU A 249 -22.33 -13.56 23.52
CA GLU A 249 -23.02 -13.99 22.29
C GLU A 249 -22.33 -13.38 21.06
N VAL A 250 -22.01 -14.19 20.05
CA VAL A 250 -21.53 -13.71 18.75
C VAL A 250 -22.54 -14.04 17.67
N ARG A 251 -22.97 -13.03 16.93
CA ARG A 251 -23.88 -13.19 15.79
C ARG A 251 -23.21 -12.73 14.51
N VAL A 252 -23.11 -13.63 13.54
CA VAL A 252 -22.53 -13.35 12.22
C VAL A 252 -23.64 -13.39 11.18
N THR A 253 -23.74 -12.34 10.37
CA THR A 253 -24.76 -12.22 9.32
C THR A 253 -24.14 -11.76 8.01
N TYR A 254 -24.61 -12.35 6.91
CA TYR A 254 -24.27 -11.96 5.54
C TYR A 254 -25.52 -11.46 4.84
N ASP A 255 -25.45 -10.28 4.23
CA ASP A 255 -26.52 -9.65 3.47
C ASP A 255 -26.06 -9.35 2.04
N GLY A 256 -26.27 -10.29 1.13
CA GLY A 256 -25.89 -10.15 -0.27
C GLY A 256 -26.16 -11.42 -1.09
N PRO A 257 -25.96 -11.36 -2.42
CA PRO A 257 -26.12 -12.53 -3.29
C PRO A 257 -25.08 -13.61 -2.96
N ALA A 258 -25.53 -14.86 -2.77
CA ALA A 258 -24.64 -15.97 -2.41
C ALA A 258 -23.63 -16.35 -3.50
N ASP A 259 -23.96 -16.05 -4.75
CA ASP A 259 -23.17 -16.35 -5.96
C ASP A 259 -22.31 -15.17 -6.43
N LEU A 260 -22.06 -14.19 -5.56
CA LEU A 260 -21.27 -13.02 -5.90
C LEU A 260 -19.77 -13.30 -5.83
N TRP A 261 -19.06 -13.01 -6.92
CA TRP A 261 -17.61 -13.12 -7.02
C TRP A 261 -16.97 -11.76 -7.20
N VAL A 262 -15.85 -11.56 -6.51
CA VAL A 262 -15.06 -10.34 -6.55
C VAL A 262 -13.59 -10.66 -6.76
N LEU A 263 -12.86 -9.72 -7.34
CA LEU A 263 -11.40 -9.73 -7.34
C LEU A 263 -10.91 -9.06 -6.06
N ALA A 264 -10.30 -9.82 -5.15
CA ALA A 264 -9.85 -9.30 -3.85
C ALA A 264 -8.76 -10.17 -3.21
N ASP A 265 -7.98 -9.57 -2.31
CA ASP A 265 -7.05 -10.30 -1.44
C ASP A 265 -7.78 -10.86 -0.21
N ALA A 266 -8.06 -12.16 -0.26
CA ALA A 266 -8.81 -12.85 0.79
C ALA A 266 -8.06 -12.89 2.14
N VAL A 267 -6.73 -12.93 2.13
CA VAL A 267 -5.92 -12.96 3.35
C VAL A 267 -6.03 -11.62 4.08
N ARG A 268 -5.92 -10.51 3.33
CA ARG A 268 -6.01 -9.16 3.88
C ARG A 268 -7.41 -8.81 4.35
N LEU A 269 -8.46 -9.18 3.61
CA LEU A 269 -9.85 -9.00 4.07
C LEU A 269 -10.12 -9.74 5.38
N ARG A 270 -9.65 -11.00 5.50
CA ARG A 270 -9.76 -11.75 6.75
C ARG A 270 -8.94 -11.13 7.88
N GLN A 271 -7.77 -10.57 7.59
CA GLN A 271 -6.97 -9.84 8.59
C GLN A 271 -7.73 -8.64 9.15
N VAL A 272 -8.41 -7.86 8.30
CA VAL A 272 -9.28 -6.75 8.74
C VAL A 272 -10.37 -7.28 9.67
N LEU A 273 -11.14 -8.30 9.25
CA LEU A 273 -12.22 -8.86 10.05
C LEU A 273 -11.72 -9.42 11.39
N ASN A 274 -10.65 -10.22 11.38
CA ASN A 274 -10.08 -10.79 12.60
C ASN A 274 -9.62 -9.73 13.59
N ASN A 275 -9.04 -8.62 13.10
CA ASN A 275 -8.61 -7.52 13.97
C ASN A 275 -9.79 -6.75 14.55
N LEU A 276 -10.84 -6.48 13.75
CA LEU A 276 -12.03 -5.76 14.22
C LEU A 276 -12.84 -6.60 15.21
N VAL A 277 -13.15 -7.86 14.86
CA VAL A 277 -13.91 -8.79 15.72
C VAL A 277 -13.10 -9.16 16.96
N GLY A 278 -11.79 -9.41 16.81
CA GLY A 278 -10.89 -9.68 17.93
C GLY A 278 -10.87 -8.53 18.93
N ASN A 279 -10.86 -7.27 18.47
CA ASN A 279 -10.97 -6.11 19.37
C ASN A 279 -12.33 -6.06 20.07
N ALA A 280 -13.43 -6.28 19.36
CA ALA A 280 -14.77 -6.31 19.95
C ALA A 280 -14.87 -7.36 21.07
N LEU A 281 -14.40 -8.59 20.82
CA LEU A 281 -14.36 -9.68 21.80
C LEU A 281 -13.38 -9.41 22.95
N LYS A 282 -12.30 -8.68 22.68
CA LYS A 282 -11.29 -8.33 23.68
C LYS A 282 -11.84 -7.37 24.74
N PHE A 283 -12.52 -6.31 24.31
CA PHE A 283 -12.98 -5.21 25.17
C PHE A 283 -14.41 -5.40 25.70
N THR A 284 -15.20 -6.30 25.11
CA THR A 284 -16.52 -6.64 25.65
C THR A 284 -16.38 -7.67 26.77
N SER A 285 -16.87 -7.32 27.96
CA SER A 285 -16.83 -8.20 29.13
C SER A 285 -18.14 -8.96 29.33
N GLN A 286 -19.27 -8.38 28.93
CA GLN A 286 -20.61 -8.99 28.98
C GLN A 286 -21.45 -8.46 27.81
N GLY A 287 -22.40 -9.28 27.33
CA GLY A 287 -23.31 -8.93 26.25
C GLY A 287 -22.97 -9.63 24.93
N GLN A 288 -22.98 -8.90 23.82
CA GLN A 288 -22.91 -9.49 22.49
C GLN A 288 -22.02 -8.72 21.51
N VAL A 289 -21.48 -9.43 20.55
CA VAL A 289 -20.78 -8.89 19.39
C VAL A 289 -21.52 -9.31 18.12
N GLU A 290 -21.94 -8.33 17.32
CA GLU A 290 -22.61 -8.53 16.05
C GLU A 290 -21.65 -8.22 14.91
N VAL A 291 -21.52 -9.14 13.96
CA VAL A 291 -20.74 -9.01 12.75
C VAL A 291 -21.69 -9.09 11.57
N ARG A 292 -21.79 -8.02 10.79
CA ARG A 292 -22.57 -7.96 9.56
C ARG A 292 -21.67 -7.66 8.38
N LEU A 293 -21.75 -8.47 7.34
CA LEU A 293 -21.11 -8.21 6.06
C LEU A 293 -22.20 -8.05 5.01
N SER A 294 -22.27 -6.91 4.35
CA SER A 294 -23.19 -6.67 3.24
C SER A 294 -22.43 -6.50 1.92
N ALA A 295 -23.03 -7.00 0.84
CA ALA A 295 -22.48 -6.88 -0.49
C ALA A 295 -23.56 -6.37 -1.44
N SER A 296 -23.36 -5.16 -1.97
CA SER A 296 -24.29 -4.53 -2.91
C SER A 296 -23.62 -4.31 -4.26
N MET A 297 -24.37 -4.53 -5.33
CA MET A 297 -23.88 -4.35 -6.69
C MET A 297 -24.02 -2.89 -7.12
N ASP A 298 -22.97 -2.34 -7.70
CA ASP A 298 -22.93 -1.01 -8.31
C ASP A 298 -22.24 -1.11 -9.68
N GLY A 299 -23.00 -1.48 -10.70
CA GLY A 299 -22.49 -1.72 -12.05
C GLY A 299 -21.48 -2.88 -12.10
N ASP A 300 -20.24 -2.57 -12.51
CA ASP A 300 -19.11 -3.50 -12.57
C ASP A 300 -18.38 -3.67 -11.23
N TYR A 301 -18.82 -2.95 -10.20
CA TYR A 301 -18.26 -3.00 -8.86
C TYR A 301 -19.24 -3.67 -7.88
N VAL A 302 -18.67 -4.25 -6.84
CA VAL A 302 -19.35 -4.70 -5.63
C VAL A 302 -18.86 -3.82 -4.51
N ARG A 303 -19.78 -3.11 -3.86
CA ARG A 303 -19.49 -2.44 -2.61
C ARG A 303 -19.66 -3.45 -1.47
N LEU A 304 -18.53 -3.83 -0.88
CA LEU A 304 -18.46 -4.72 0.28
C LEU A 304 -18.38 -3.85 1.55
N ALA A 305 -19.41 -3.91 2.39
CA ALA A 305 -19.44 -3.18 3.64
C ALA A 305 -19.47 -4.14 4.84
N GLY A 306 -18.62 -3.91 5.82
CA GLY A 306 -18.61 -4.63 7.08
C GLY A 306 -19.00 -3.73 8.24
N GLU A 307 -19.79 -4.26 9.17
CA GLU A 307 -20.16 -3.61 10.42
C GLU A 307 -19.92 -4.58 11.58
N ILE A 308 -19.07 -4.17 12.53
CA ILE A 308 -18.78 -4.91 13.76
C ILE A 308 -19.29 -4.05 14.91
N ALA A 309 -20.34 -4.49 15.58
CA ALA A 309 -20.96 -3.80 16.70
C ALA A 309 -20.77 -4.59 18.00
N ASP A 310 -20.31 -3.92 19.04
CA ASP A 310 -20.13 -4.51 20.36
C ASP A 310 -20.99 -3.82 21.42
N THR A 311 -21.10 -4.46 22.59
CA THR A 311 -21.73 -3.91 23.81
C THR A 311 -20.70 -3.64 24.91
N GLY A 312 -19.48 -3.28 24.53
CA GLY A 312 -18.37 -3.01 25.44
C GLY A 312 -18.41 -1.59 26.03
N PRO A 313 -17.28 -1.09 26.57
CA PRO A 313 -17.21 0.24 27.18
C PRO A 313 -17.41 1.40 26.18
N GLY A 314 -17.39 1.10 24.88
CA GLY A 314 -17.47 2.09 23.80
C GLY A 314 -16.17 2.86 23.59
N ILE A 315 -16.18 3.73 22.57
CA ILE A 315 -15.05 4.59 22.22
C ILE A 315 -15.44 6.05 22.49
N PRO A 316 -14.67 6.81 23.30
CA PRO A 316 -14.90 8.23 23.51
C PRO A 316 -14.91 9.03 22.20
N HIS A 317 -15.80 10.03 22.11
CA HIS A 317 -15.99 10.83 20.88
C HIS A 317 -14.71 11.50 20.38
N ASP A 318 -13.87 11.98 21.30
CA ASP A 318 -12.57 12.60 21.01
C ASP A 318 -11.51 11.62 20.48
N ARG A 319 -11.78 10.30 20.55
CA ARG A 319 -10.85 9.25 20.14
C ARG A 319 -11.29 8.47 18.89
N LEU A 320 -12.48 8.70 18.35
CA LEU A 320 -13.03 7.92 17.23
C LEU A 320 -12.14 7.90 15.98
N GLU A 321 -11.47 9.01 15.66
CA GLU A 321 -10.51 9.03 14.54
C GLU A 321 -9.13 8.52 14.94
N ALA A 322 -8.73 8.81 16.18
CA ALA A 322 -7.40 8.51 16.72
C ALA A 322 -7.19 7.01 16.96
N VAL A 323 -8.24 6.20 17.22
CA VAL A 323 -8.10 4.76 17.46
C VAL A 323 -7.44 3.97 16.32
N PHE A 324 -7.46 4.52 15.11
CA PHE A 324 -6.82 3.94 13.93
C PHE A 324 -5.41 4.49 13.67
N ALA A 325 -4.91 5.42 14.49
CA ALA A 325 -3.53 5.88 14.39
C ALA A 325 -2.58 4.84 15.04
N PRO A 326 -1.34 4.66 14.51
CA PRO A 326 -0.40 3.69 15.05
C PRO A 326 -0.07 3.95 16.52
N PHE A 327 0.11 2.87 17.29
CA PHE A 327 0.53 2.89 18.71
C PHE A 327 -0.47 3.58 19.66
N GLN A 328 -1.71 3.81 19.23
CA GLN A 328 -2.76 4.32 20.12
C GLN A 328 -3.31 3.18 20.99
N GLN A 329 -3.23 3.35 22.31
CA GLN A 329 -3.71 2.39 23.29
C GLN A 329 -4.42 3.11 24.45
N THR A 330 -5.43 2.45 25.00
CA THR A 330 -6.01 2.81 26.31
C THR A 330 -5.26 2.06 27.42
N ASP A 331 -5.36 2.52 28.67
CA ASP A 331 -4.79 1.82 29.84
C ASP A 331 -5.28 0.36 29.94
N GLU A 332 -6.51 0.11 29.48
CA GLU A 332 -7.13 -1.21 29.40
C GLU A 332 -6.57 -2.05 28.23
N GLY A 333 -6.19 -1.41 27.12
CA GLY A 333 -5.49 -2.03 25.99
C GLY A 333 -4.06 -2.49 26.34
N MET A 334 -3.34 -1.72 27.17
CA MET A 334 -2.03 -2.10 27.72
C MET A 334 -2.13 -3.31 28.66
N ARG A 335 -3.12 -3.32 29.57
CA ARG A 335 -3.37 -4.44 30.50
C ARG A 335 -3.67 -5.75 29.78
N GLN A 336 -4.24 -5.68 28.58
CA GLN A 336 -4.52 -6.84 27.74
C GLN A 336 -3.51 -7.01 26.58
N GLY A 337 -2.29 -6.46 26.69
CA GLY A 337 -1.14 -6.81 25.86
C GLY A 337 -1.21 -6.47 24.36
N GLY A 338 -2.06 -5.52 23.93
CA GLY A 338 -2.15 -5.15 22.51
C GLY A 338 -1.23 -3.99 22.16
N ALA A 339 -0.41 -4.09 21.10
CA ALA A 339 0.50 -2.99 20.71
C ALA A 339 -0.16 -1.77 20.05
N GLY A 340 -1.49 -1.75 19.90
CA GLY A 340 -2.20 -0.62 19.27
C GLY A 340 -1.94 -0.50 17.76
N LEU A 341 -1.54 -1.60 17.11
CA LEU A 341 -1.25 -1.64 15.67
C LEU A 341 -2.43 -2.19 14.84
N GLY A 342 -3.27 -3.06 15.41
CA GLY A 342 -4.30 -3.79 14.66
C GLY A 342 -5.28 -2.92 13.89
N LEU A 343 -5.78 -1.82 14.49
CA LEU A 343 -6.69 -0.89 13.81
C LEU A 343 -5.98 -0.02 12.76
N ALA A 344 -4.72 0.35 13.00
CA ALA A 344 -3.92 1.07 12.01
C ALA A 344 -3.66 0.22 10.76
N VAL A 345 -3.37 -1.07 10.95
CA VAL A 345 -3.25 -2.05 9.86
C VAL A 345 -4.59 -2.21 9.12
N CYS A 346 -5.72 -2.24 9.83
CA CYS A 346 -7.04 -2.29 9.19
C CYS A 346 -7.26 -1.09 8.27
N ARG A 347 -6.98 0.13 8.76
CA ARG A 347 -7.10 1.36 7.95
C ARG A 347 -6.24 1.28 6.69
N GLN A 348 -4.98 0.87 6.82
CA GLN A 348 -4.09 0.76 5.67
C GLN A 348 -4.55 -0.25 4.63
N ILE A 349 -5.02 -1.43 5.06
CA ILE A 349 -5.54 -2.45 4.14
C ILE A 349 -6.78 -1.92 3.41
N VAL A 350 -7.72 -1.31 4.14
CA VAL A 350 -8.97 -0.79 3.58
C VAL A 350 -8.71 0.36 2.60
N GLU A 351 -7.86 1.32 2.96
CA GLU A 351 -7.47 2.44 2.08
C GLU A 351 -6.74 1.95 0.83
N ARG A 352 -5.93 0.89 0.94
CA ARG A 352 -5.26 0.25 -0.18
C ARG A 352 -6.21 -0.43 -1.16
N MET A 353 -7.34 -0.93 -0.67
CA MET A 353 -8.43 -1.44 -1.48
C MET A 353 -9.40 -0.33 -1.91
N ASN A 354 -8.97 0.94 -1.88
CA ASN A 354 -9.77 2.12 -2.23
C ASN A 354 -11.05 2.29 -1.39
N GLY A 355 -11.05 1.71 -0.18
CA GLY A 355 -12.16 1.77 0.76
C GLY A 355 -11.99 2.82 1.85
N THR A 356 -12.97 2.85 2.75
CA THR A 356 -12.98 3.70 3.95
C THR A 356 -13.28 2.88 5.20
N ILE A 357 -12.70 3.26 6.34
CA ILE A 357 -12.96 2.65 7.65
C ILE A 357 -13.29 3.75 8.67
N ALA A 358 -14.26 3.48 9.55
CA ALA A 358 -14.72 4.44 10.55
C ALA A 358 -15.13 3.75 11.85
N ALA A 359 -15.12 4.52 12.94
CA ALA A 359 -15.68 4.14 14.23
C ALA A 359 -16.83 5.08 14.57
N ARG A 360 -17.93 4.54 15.09
CA ARG A 360 -19.07 5.31 15.59
C ARG A 360 -19.47 4.82 16.99
N PRO A 361 -19.94 5.72 17.86
CA PRO A 361 -20.44 5.32 19.17
C PRO A 361 -21.76 4.57 19.02
N ARG A 362 -22.04 3.72 20.00
CA ARG A 362 -23.32 3.04 20.19
C ARG A 362 -23.69 3.11 21.67
N ASP A 363 -24.98 3.12 21.98
CA ASP A 363 -25.43 3.10 23.37
C ASP A 363 -24.90 1.84 24.07
N GLY A 364 -23.92 2.03 24.96
CA GLY A 364 -23.24 0.94 25.65
C GLY A 364 -22.31 0.11 24.77
N GLY A 365 -21.62 0.70 23.78
CA GLY A 365 -20.62 0.01 22.97
C GLY A 365 -20.01 0.85 21.84
N ALA A 366 -19.36 0.20 20.90
CA ALA A 366 -18.87 0.83 19.68
C ALA A 366 -19.34 0.07 18.42
N VAL A 367 -19.31 0.76 17.30
CA VAL A 367 -19.44 0.13 15.99
C VAL A 367 -18.29 0.55 15.09
N LEU A 368 -17.61 -0.45 14.54
CA LEU A 368 -16.54 -0.27 13.56
C LEU A 368 -17.09 -0.68 12.19
N THR A 369 -16.95 0.21 11.21
CA THR A 369 -17.46 -0.01 9.85
C THR A 369 -16.34 0.12 8.83
N PHE A 370 -16.36 -0.73 7.81
CA PHE A 370 -15.57 -0.53 6.59
C PHE A 370 -16.44 -0.62 5.34
N ASP A 371 -16.05 0.06 4.27
CA ASP A 371 -16.69 0.05 2.96
C ASP A 371 -15.59 -0.03 1.90
N ILE A 372 -15.59 -1.08 1.07
CA ILE A 372 -14.56 -1.37 0.07
C ILE A 372 -15.21 -1.58 -1.30
N PRO A 373 -14.81 -0.82 -2.34
CA PRO A 373 -15.19 -1.11 -3.72
C PRO A 373 -14.32 -2.24 -4.29
N LEU A 374 -14.95 -3.32 -4.75
CA LEU A 374 -14.25 -4.46 -5.36
C LEU A 374 -14.75 -4.68 -6.78
N HIS A 375 -13.87 -5.13 -7.67
CA HIS A 375 -14.27 -5.49 -9.03
C HIS A 375 -15.11 -6.76 -9.01
N ARG A 376 -16.29 -6.71 -9.65
CA ARG A 376 -17.13 -7.88 -9.83
C ARG A 376 -16.49 -8.81 -10.85
N LEU A 377 -16.47 -10.10 -10.53
CA LEU A 377 -16.15 -11.15 -11.49
C LEU A 377 -17.42 -11.92 -11.84
N PRO A 378 -17.55 -12.39 -13.10
CA PRO A 378 -18.52 -13.45 -13.38
C PRO A 378 -18.17 -14.66 -12.51
N ALA A 379 -19.18 -15.34 -11.99
CA ALA A 379 -18.95 -16.61 -11.32
C ALA A 379 -18.13 -17.51 -12.27
N PRO A 380 -16.99 -18.08 -11.83
CA PRO A 380 -16.22 -18.99 -12.65
C PRO A 380 -17.17 -20.05 -13.20
N ALA A 381 -17.08 -20.31 -14.51
CA ALA A 381 -17.77 -21.44 -15.10
C ALA A 381 -17.38 -22.68 -14.28
N ALA A 382 -18.37 -23.31 -13.66
CA ALA A 382 -18.14 -24.38 -12.72
C ALA A 382 -17.32 -25.51 -13.38
N GLU A 383 -16.02 -25.57 -13.10
CA GLU A 383 -15.42 -26.87 -12.86
C GLU A 383 -16.04 -27.34 -11.55
N ALA A 384 -16.83 -28.41 -11.65
CA ALA A 384 -17.64 -28.94 -10.58
C ALA A 384 -16.80 -29.06 -9.29
N PRO A 385 -17.32 -28.62 -8.13
CA PRO A 385 -16.64 -28.88 -6.88
C PRO A 385 -16.63 -30.39 -6.68
N VAL A 386 -15.44 -30.98 -6.73
CA VAL A 386 -15.20 -32.33 -6.25
C VAL A 386 -15.44 -32.28 -4.74
N GLN A 387 -16.68 -32.55 -4.34
CA GLN A 387 -17.04 -32.82 -2.95
C GLN A 387 -16.40 -34.16 -2.56
N THR A 388 -15.17 -34.13 -2.04
CA THR A 388 -14.60 -35.31 -1.40
C THR A 388 -14.95 -35.30 0.08
N ALA A 389 -16.11 -35.86 0.38
CA ALA A 389 -16.31 -36.52 1.65
C ALA A 389 -15.25 -37.63 1.75
N VAL A 390 -14.36 -37.54 2.73
CA VAL A 390 -13.37 -38.58 2.99
C VAL A 390 -14.10 -39.75 3.66
N GLU A 391 -14.50 -40.73 2.86
CA GLU A 391 -14.68 -42.09 3.35
C GLU A 391 -13.28 -42.70 3.54
N SER A 392 -12.89 -42.85 4.80
CA SER A 392 -11.63 -43.46 5.20
C SER A 392 -11.60 -44.95 4.86
N THR A 393 -11.15 -45.31 3.67
CA THR A 393 -10.85 -46.71 3.32
C THR A 393 -9.46 -47.11 3.84
N GLY A 394 -9.39 -47.58 5.08
CA GLY A 394 -8.66 -48.79 5.53
C GLY A 394 -7.24 -49.17 5.07
N GLN A 395 -6.39 -48.29 4.51
CA GLN A 395 -4.97 -48.59 4.28
C GLN A 395 -4.07 -47.51 4.90
N ALA A 396 -3.12 -47.94 5.73
CA ALA A 396 -2.13 -47.06 6.35
C ALA A 396 -1.14 -46.56 5.29
N VAL A 397 -1.22 -45.27 4.96
CA VAL A 397 -0.33 -44.58 4.01
C VAL A 397 1.09 -44.54 4.58
N HIS A 398 2.09 -44.92 3.79
CA HIS A 398 3.51 -44.85 4.16
C HIS A 398 4.23 -43.70 3.44
N VAL A 399 4.76 -42.75 4.22
CA VAL A 399 5.29 -41.47 3.72
C VAL A 399 6.81 -41.37 3.91
N LEU A 400 7.55 -41.04 2.86
CA LEU A 400 8.96 -40.65 2.98
C LEU A 400 9.07 -39.14 3.20
N ILE A 401 9.82 -38.73 4.21
CA ILE A 401 10.07 -37.32 4.53
C ILE A 401 11.53 -36.99 4.25
N VAL A 402 11.77 -35.98 3.44
CA VAL A 402 13.11 -35.56 3.02
C VAL A 402 13.29 -34.09 3.37
N ASP A 403 14.16 -33.81 4.33
CA ASP A 403 14.49 -32.44 4.76
C ASP A 403 15.84 -32.44 5.48
N ASP A 404 16.73 -31.50 5.21
CA ASP A 404 18.07 -31.47 5.83
C ASP A 404 18.01 -31.05 7.31
N ASN A 405 16.97 -30.32 7.70
CA ASN A 405 16.75 -29.88 9.06
C ASN A 405 16.00 -30.94 9.90
N ALA A 406 16.69 -31.47 10.93
CA ALA A 406 16.12 -32.46 11.84
C ALA A 406 14.81 -32.02 12.52
N THR A 407 14.62 -30.71 12.73
CA THR A 407 13.39 -30.15 13.32
C THR A 407 12.22 -30.26 12.34
N ASN A 408 12.44 -29.91 11.07
CA ASN A 408 11.39 -30.01 10.04
C ASN A 408 10.99 -31.47 9.81
N ARG A 409 11.97 -32.39 9.76
CA ARG A 409 11.70 -33.83 9.67
C ARG A 409 10.80 -34.29 10.82
N MET A 410 11.13 -33.91 12.06
CA MET A 410 10.34 -34.26 13.24
C MET A 410 8.90 -33.69 13.17
N VAL A 411 8.74 -32.45 12.72
CA VAL A 411 7.42 -31.83 12.55
C VAL A 411 6.60 -32.59 11.52
N ALA A 412 7.17 -32.87 10.34
CA ALA A 412 6.48 -33.62 9.28
C ALA A 412 6.12 -35.05 9.72
N GLN A 413 7.01 -35.73 10.46
CA GLN A 413 6.75 -37.07 11.01
C GLN A 413 5.58 -37.03 11.99
N THR A 414 5.57 -36.07 12.91
CA THR A 414 4.50 -35.90 13.90
C THR A 414 3.15 -35.65 13.22
N LEU A 415 3.12 -34.85 12.16
CA LEU A 415 1.90 -34.60 11.39
C LEU A 415 1.42 -35.86 10.65
N CYS A 416 2.34 -36.64 10.07
CA CYS A 416 1.99 -37.92 9.44
C CYS A 416 1.38 -38.89 10.46
N GLU A 417 1.98 -39.02 11.65
CA GLU A 417 1.45 -39.84 12.75
C GLU A 417 0.04 -39.38 13.18
N MET A 418 -0.18 -38.06 13.30
CA MET A 418 -1.50 -37.49 13.62
C MET A 418 -2.56 -37.85 12.57
N PHE A 419 -2.17 -37.98 11.30
CA PHE A 419 -3.06 -38.38 10.21
C PHE A 419 -3.19 -39.91 10.05
N GLY A 420 -2.62 -40.69 10.98
CA GLY A 420 -2.65 -42.16 10.93
C GLY A 420 -1.76 -42.77 9.84
N CYS A 421 -0.80 -42.00 9.33
CA CYS A 421 0.19 -42.45 8.36
C CYS A 421 1.44 -42.97 9.08
N SER A 422 2.13 -43.95 8.49
CA SER A 422 3.49 -44.31 8.91
C SER A 422 4.51 -43.51 8.10
N SER A 423 5.69 -43.23 8.65
CA SER A 423 6.68 -42.44 7.93
C SER A 423 8.12 -42.85 8.20
N GLU A 424 8.98 -42.71 7.19
CA GLU A 424 10.44 -42.75 7.29
C GLU A 424 11.01 -41.38 6.93
N ALA A 425 12.19 -41.04 7.44
CA ALA A 425 12.80 -39.76 7.12
C ALA A 425 14.30 -39.88 6.81
N VAL A 426 14.74 -39.11 5.82
CA VAL A 426 16.13 -38.99 5.36
C VAL A 426 16.51 -37.51 5.29
N ASP A 427 17.80 -37.21 5.36
CA ASP A 427 18.29 -35.84 5.56
C ASP A 427 18.91 -35.18 4.31
N ASN A 428 18.88 -35.85 3.16
CA ASN A 428 19.43 -35.30 1.92
C ASN A 428 18.79 -35.92 0.67
N GLY A 429 18.99 -35.26 -0.47
CA GLY A 429 18.43 -35.70 -1.76
C GLY A 429 19.03 -37.00 -2.32
N GLU A 430 20.26 -37.36 -1.97
CA GLU A 430 20.89 -38.62 -2.41
C GLU A 430 20.21 -39.83 -1.75
N ASP A 431 20.03 -39.75 -0.43
CA ASP A 431 19.35 -40.77 0.36
C ASP A 431 17.86 -40.85 0.00
N ALA A 432 17.24 -39.74 -0.39
CA ALA A 432 15.87 -39.75 -0.90
C ALA A 432 15.74 -40.57 -2.18
N VAL A 433 16.63 -40.38 -3.15
CA VAL A 433 16.63 -41.16 -4.40
C VAL A 433 16.88 -42.64 -4.10
N ALA A 434 17.83 -42.96 -3.21
CA ALA A 434 18.13 -44.33 -2.82
C ALA A 434 16.96 -45.01 -2.08
N ALA A 435 16.32 -44.29 -1.15
CA ALA A 435 15.17 -44.76 -0.39
C ALA A 435 13.99 -45.05 -1.30
N VAL A 436 13.62 -44.12 -2.20
CA VAL A 436 12.50 -44.31 -3.12
C VAL A 436 12.76 -45.47 -4.09
N THR A 437 14.02 -45.69 -4.49
CA THR A 437 14.38 -46.79 -5.40
C THR A 437 14.26 -48.17 -4.74
N THR A 438 14.52 -48.26 -3.43
CA THR A 438 14.59 -49.53 -2.69
C THR A 438 13.34 -49.83 -1.86
N GLY A 439 12.63 -48.80 -1.41
CA GLY A 439 11.40 -48.86 -0.63
C GLY A 439 10.14 -48.68 -1.46
N ARG A 440 8.99 -48.88 -0.81
CA ARG A 440 7.66 -48.52 -1.35
C ARG A 440 7.06 -47.45 -0.48
N PHE A 441 6.92 -46.25 -1.03
CA PHE A 441 6.27 -45.12 -0.38
C PHE A 441 5.04 -44.73 -1.18
N ASP A 442 3.95 -44.45 -0.48
CA ASP A 442 2.70 -43.96 -1.07
C ASP A 442 2.75 -42.45 -1.31
N LEU A 443 3.68 -41.75 -0.63
CA LEU A 443 3.90 -40.32 -0.78
C LEU A 443 5.32 -39.95 -0.36
N VAL A 444 5.91 -38.96 -1.03
CA VAL A 444 7.17 -38.32 -0.63
C VAL A 444 6.91 -36.85 -0.31
N LEU A 445 7.29 -36.40 0.87
CA LEU A 445 7.39 -34.99 1.24
C LEU A 445 8.84 -34.54 1.04
N MET A 446 9.09 -33.68 0.05
CA MET A 446 10.42 -33.34 -0.44
C MET A 446 10.73 -31.86 -0.19
N ASP A 447 11.71 -31.55 0.65
CA ASP A 447 12.25 -30.19 0.75
C ASP A 447 12.91 -29.76 -0.55
N ILE A 448 12.63 -28.53 -1.00
CA ILE A 448 13.25 -27.97 -2.19
C ILE A 448 14.70 -27.58 -1.93
N LYS A 449 15.00 -26.95 -0.79
CA LYS A 449 16.31 -26.33 -0.53
C LYS A 449 17.13 -27.20 0.42
N MET A 450 17.90 -28.12 -0.15
CA MET A 450 18.83 -28.98 0.59
C MET A 450 20.26 -28.83 0.07
N PRO A 451 21.29 -29.00 0.92
CA PRO A 451 22.69 -29.06 0.50
C PRO A 451 22.96 -30.27 -0.42
N GLY A 452 23.88 -30.09 -1.38
CA GLY A 452 24.23 -31.14 -2.34
C GLY A 452 23.16 -31.30 -3.42
N ILE A 453 22.38 -32.37 -3.36
CA ILE A 453 21.24 -32.59 -4.27
C ILE A 453 20.01 -31.90 -3.69
N ASP A 454 19.51 -30.89 -4.42
CA ASP A 454 18.28 -30.20 -4.08
C ASP A 454 17.03 -31.03 -4.42
N GLY A 455 15.86 -30.63 -3.90
CA GLY A 455 14.63 -31.42 -4.07
C GLY A 455 14.16 -31.51 -5.52
N VAL A 456 14.50 -30.53 -6.35
CA VAL A 456 14.14 -30.50 -7.79
C VAL A 456 14.96 -31.54 -8.54
N GLU A 457 16.27 -31.57 -8.33
CA GLU A 457 17.18 -32.54 -8.93
C GLU A 457 16.90 -33.95 -8.40
N ALA A 458 16.66 -34.12 -7.10
CA ALA A 458 16.25 -35.40 -6.52
C ALA A 458 14.98 -35.93 -7.18
N THR A 459 13.97 -35.07 -7.38
CA THR A 459 12.72 -35.44 -8.06
C THR A 459 12.97 -35.88 -9.50
N ARG A 460 13.79 -35.16 -10.27
CA ARG A 460 14.13 -35.55 -11.64
C ARG A 460 14.80 -36.92 -11.70
N ARG A 461 15.67 -37.23 -10.74
CA ARG A 461 16.34 -38.55 -10.63
C ARG A 461 15.35 -39.66 -10.26
N ILE A 462 14.43 -39.41 -9.34
CA ILE A 462 13.36 -40.36 -9.01
C ILE A 462 12.49 -40.65 -10.24
N ARG A 463 12.09 -39.61 -10.99
CA ARG A 463 11.26 -39.73 -12.19
C ARG A 463 11.98 -40.46 -13.33
N SER A 464 13.30 -40.29 -13.48
CA SER A 464 14.09 -40.95 -14.54
C SER A 464 14.47 -42.40 -14.25
N GLY A 465 14.37 -42.85 -12.99
CA GLY A 465 14.72 -44.21 -12.57
C GLY A 465 13.80 -45.33 -13.09
N GLY A 466 12.59 -44.99 -13.57
CA GLY A 466 11.60 -45.95 -14.08
C GLY A 466 10.94 -46.83 -13.01
N GLY A 467 9.95 -47.63 -13.41
CA GLY A 467 9.21 -48.53 -12.50
C GLY A 467 8.22 -47.84 -11.55
N PRO A 468 7.57 -48.58 -10.64
CA PRO A 468 6.53 -48.03 -9.76
C PRO A 468 7.01 -46.90 -8.83
N ALA A 469 8.28 -46.96 -8.39
CA ALA A 469 8.91 -45.93 -7.57
C ALA A 469 8.95 -44.56 -8.27
N SER A 470 9.15 -44.54 -9.59
CA SER A 470 9.11 -43.30 -10.39
C SER A 470 7.73 -42.65 -10.45
N GLN A 471 6.67 -43.36 -10.06
CA GLN A 471 5.29 -42.85 -10.02
C GLN A 471 4.85 -42.43 -8.62
N ALA A 472 5.68 -42.67 -7.58
CA ALA A 472 5.35 -42.26 -6.23
C ALA A 472 5.04 -40.76 -6.20
N PRO A 473 3.91 -40.33 -5.64
CA PRO A 473 3.58 -38.92 -5.60
C PRO A 473 4.57 -38.12 -4.74
N ILE A 474 4.98 -36.94 -5.23
CA ILE A 474 5.96 -36.08 -4.55
C ILE A 474 5.33 -34.71 -4.27
N LEU A 475 5.23 -34.34 -3.00
CA LEU A 475 4.83 -33.00 -2.54
C LEU A 475 6.08 -32.19 -2.19
N ALA A 476 6.21 -31.01 -2.80
CA ALA A 476 7.27 -30.08 -2.49
C ALA A 476 7.00 -29.36 -1.17
N LEU A 477 7.99 -29.31 -0.28
CA LEU A 477 8.01 -28.45 0.89
C LEU A 477 8.94 -27.28 0.60
N THR A 478 8.42 -26.05 0.60
CA THR A 478 9.19 -24.86 0.19
C THR A 478 8.91 -23.67 1.11
N ALA A 479 9.92 -22.82 1.33
CA ALA A 479 9.74 -21.57 2.06
C ALA A 479 9.01 -20.48 1.24
N ASN A 480 8.97 -20.64 -0.10
CA ASN A 480 8.26 -19.75 -1.01
C ASN A 480 7.34 -20.56 -1.92
N ALA A 481 6.05 -20.31 -1.86
CA ALA A 481 5.02 -21.04 -2.61
C ALA A 481 4.32 -20.16 -3.67
N ASP A 482 5.06 -19.20 -4.22
CA ASP A 482 4.55 -18.32 -5.28
C ASP A 482 4.05 -19.14 -6.49
N PRO A 483 3.03 -18.65 -7.23
CA PRO A 483 2.44 -19.40 -8.34
C PRO A 483 3.45 -19.83 -9.43
N SER A 484 4.47 -19.00 -9.70
CA SER A 484 5.56 -19.29 -10.64
C SER A 484 6.44 -20.46 -10.18
N ASP A 485 6.82 -20.45 -8.89
CA ASP A 485 7.63 -21.51 -8.28
C ASP A 485 6.84 -22.82 -8.24
N ALA A 486 5.57 -22.77 -7.83
CA ALA A 486 4.69 -23.94 -7.82
C ALA A 486 4.49 -24.54 -9.22
N ALA A 487 4.39 -23.71 -10.26
CA ALA A 487 4.32 -24.18 -11.65
C ALA A 487 5.65 -24.84 -12.08
N PHE A 488 6.79 -24.25 -11.72
CA PHE A 488 8.11 -24.81 -12.01
C PHE A 488 8.32 -26.18 -11.34
N TYR A 489 7.93 -26.34 -10.08
CA TYR A 489 8.03 -27.61 -9.37
C TYR A 489 7.15 -28.71 -10.01
N ARG A 490 5.93 -28.36 -10.44
CA ARG A 490 5.07 -29.28 -11.20
C ARG A 490 5.70 -29.71 -12.52
N LEU A 491 6.29 -28.78 -13.27
CA LEU A 491 7.01 -29.10 -14.51
C LEU A 491 8.20 -30.04 -14.28
N CYS A 492 8.81 -29.99 -13.10
CA CYS A 492 9.91 -30.89 -12.72
C CYS A 492 9.43 -32.29 -12.28
N GLY A 493 8.12 -32.53 -12.21
CA GLY A 493 7.52 -33.83 -11.92
C GLY A 493 6.96 -33.99 -10.50
N MET A 494 6.83 -32.90 -9.74
CA MET A 494 6.16 -32.90 -8.43
C MET A 494 4.64 -32.76 -8.59
N ASN A 495 3.88 -33.32 -7.66
CA ASN A 495 2.43 -33.43 -7.72
C ASN A 495 1.71 -32.31 -6.95
N GLY A 496 2.42 -31.57 -6.10
CA GLY A 496 1.87 -30.43 -5.36
C GLY A 496 2.92 -29.70 -4.54
N VAL A 497 2.48 -28.64 -3.86
CA VAL A 497 3.32 -27.74 -3.06
C VAL A 497 2.67 -27.51 -1.71
N VAL A 498 3.49 -27.53 -0.65
CA VAL A 498 3.13 -27.10 0.69
C VAL A 498 4.17 -26.08 1.16
N GLU A 499 3.68 -24.93 1.57
CA GLU A 499 4.51 -23.83 2.08
C GLU A 499 4.94 -24.11 3.53
N LYS A 500 6.21 -23.82 3.83
CA LYS A 500 6.77 -23.84 5.18
C LYS A 500 6.55 -22.46 5.84
N PRO A 501 6.16 -22.39 7.12
CA PRO A 501 6.00 -23.48 8.08
C PRO A 501 4.77 -24.36 7.78
N ILE A 502 4.96 -25.67 7.91
CA ILE A 502 3.96 -26.68 7.54
C ILE A 502 2.75 -26.56 8.47
N LYS A 503 1.62 -26.10 7.95
CA LYS A 503 0.34 -26.08 8.67
C LYS A 503 -0.37 -27.43 8.54
N PRO A 504 -0.91 -28.00 9.64
CA PRO A 504 -1.56 -29.33 9.61
C PRO A 504 -2.65 -29.44 8.55
N GLU A 505 -3.51 -28.40 8.44
CA GLU A 505 -4.67 -28.42 7.56
C GLU A 505 -4.25 -28.38 6.07
N ARG A 506 -3.23 -27.57 5.76
CA ARG A 506 -2.68 -27.47 4.39
C ARG A 506 -1.96 -28.74 3.97
N LEU A 507 -1.19 -29.35 4.88
CA LEU A 507 -0.52 -30.61 4.60
C LEU A 507 -1.54 -31.72 4.37
N LEU A 508 -2.55 -31.86 5.24
CA LEU A 508 -3.59 -32.87 5.10
C LEU A 508 -4.38 -32.72 3.79
N ALA A 509 -4.74 -31.49 3.42
CA ALA A 509 -5.43 -31.21 2.16
C ALA A 509 -4.56 -31.57 0.94
N ALA A 510 -3.27 -31.20 0.95
CA ALA A 510 -2.36 -31.53 -0.13
C ALA A 510 -2.09 -33.04 -0.25
N MET A 511 -1.90 -33.73 0.87
CA MET A 511 -1.77 -35.19 0.92
C MET A 511 -3.01 -35.87 0.35
N SER A 512 -4.19 -35.45 0.77
CA SER A 512 -5.47 -36.01 0.31
C SER A 512 -5.66 -35.80 -1.18
N ALA A 513 -5.39 -34.60 -1.70
CA ALA A 513 -5.52 -34.28 -3.11
C ALA A 513 -4.60 -35.16 -3.97
N VAL A 514 -3.35 -35.33 -3.57
CA VAL A 514 -2.36 -36.09 -4.35
C VAL A 514 -2.62 -37.60 -4.28
N LEU A 515 -3.04 -38.13 -3.11
CA LEU A 515 -3.33 -39.55 -2.94
C LEU A 515 -4.65 -40.00 -3.60
N GLN A 516 -5.61 -39.07 -3.83
CA GLN A 516 -6.85 -39.38 -4.53
C GLN A 516 -6.71 -39.42 -6.05
N VAL A 517 -5.77 -38.67 -6.63
CA VAL A 517 -5.58 -38.57 -8.08
C VAL A 517 -5.13 -39.91 -8.70
N ASP A 518 -4.46 -40.80 -7.95
CA ASP A 518 -3.96 -42.08 -8.50
C ASP A 518 -4.93 -43.27 -8.38
N ARG A 519 -5.93 -43.23 -7.49
CA ARG A 519 -6.92 -44.32 -7.40
C ARG A 519 -7.94 -44.30 -8.55
N GLY A 520 -8.20 -43.13 -9.14
CA GLY A 520 -9.09 -42.99 -10.30
C GLY A 520 -8.53 -43.54 -11.62
N VAL A 521 -7.20 -43.70 -11.73
CA VAL A 521 -6.55 -44.18 -12.98
C VAL A 521 -6.40 -45.70 -12.99
N ALA A 522 -6.34 -46.36 -11.82
CA ALA A 522 -6.25 -47.81 -11.72
C ALA A 522 -7.56 -48.54 -12.02
N GLU A 523 -8.72 -47.93 -11.75
CA GLU A 523 -10.03 -48.53 -12.08
C GLU A 523 -10.40 -48.39 -13.57
N ALA A 524 -9.86 -47.38 -14.28
CA ALA A 524 -10.09 -47.18 -15.71
C ALA A 524 -9.29 -48.12 -16.63
N CYS A 525 -8.26 -48.80 -16.12
CA CYS A 525 -7.50 -49.81 -16.86
C CYS A 525 -7.92 -51.26 -16.54
N ALA A 526 -8.88 -51.45 -15.64
CA ALA A 526 -9.41 -52.76 -15.24
C ALA A 526 -10.87 -53.00 -15.68
N ALA A 527 -11.47 -52.06 -16.42
CA ALA A 527 -12.75 -52.19 -17.11
C ALA A 527 -12.51 -52.22 -18.63
#